data_AF-A0A366MMT4-F1
#
_entry.id   AF-A0A366MMT4-F1
#
_cell.length_a   1.000
_cell.length_b   1.000
_cell.length_c   1.000
_cell.angle_alpha   90.00
_cell.angle_beta   90.00
_cell.angle_gamma   90.00
#
_symmetry.space_group_name_H-M   'P 1'
#
loop_
_entity.id
_entity.type
_entity.pdbx_description
1 polymer ?
#
loop_
_entity_poly.entity_id
_entity_poly.type
_entity_poly.pdbx_seq_one_letter_code
_entity_poly.pdbx_strand_id
1 'polypeptide(L)'
;MQLNKAFVEQLLRDIGISQDIINQLLIRSEKSKLIKNLFENIHKNQSININTIVESLITADKFSLISCNKKTLAKITGLTERQIDNERRAGNIPYIQLSGTTDEKGGRKSIIFDPFEVMQYFEKNKRNVEIPSSN
;
A
#
# COMPACT_ATOMS: atom_id res chain seq x y z
N MET A 1 -14.04 -17.53 16.88
CA MET A 1 -13.32 -17.09 18.09
C MET A 1 -13.77 -15.66 18.38
N GLN A 2 -14.29 -15.39 19.58
CA GLN A 2 -14.77 -14.05 19.94
C GLN A 2 -13.55 -13.20 20.33
N LEU A 3 -13.41 -12.02 19.73
CA LEU A 3 -12.21 -11.20 19.89
C LEU A 3 -12.18 -10.56 21.28
N ASN A 4 -11.17 -10.87 22.09
CA ASN A 4 -11.00 -10.24 23.40
C ASN A 4 -10.44 -8.81 23.26
N LYS A 5 -11.35 -7.84 23.12
CA LYS A 5 -11.01 -6.42 22.92
C LYS A 5 -10.24 -5.81 24.08
N ALA A 6 -10.51 -6.25 25.31
CA ALA A 6 -9.83 -5.74 26.51
C ALA A 6 -8.34 -6.10 26.51
N PHE A 7 -8.00 -7.31 26.04
CA PHE A 7 -6.61 -7.74 25.88
C PHE A 7 -5.86 -6.89 24.84
N VAL A 8 -6.47 -6.66 23.68
CA VAL A 8 -5.87 -5.84 22.61
C VAL A 8 -5.69 -4.38 23.06
N GLU A 9 -6.69 -3.82 23.75
CA GLU A 9 -6.58 -2.48 24.34
C GLU A 9 -5.40 -2.37 25.30
N GLN A 10 -5.22 -3.35 26.21
CA GLN A 10 -4.11 -3.32 27.16
C GLN A 10 -2.77 -3.35 26.44
N LEU A 11 -2.59 -4.24 25.46
CA LEU A 11 -1.34 -4.32 24.70
C LEU A 11 -1.03 -3.03 23.92
N LEU A 12 -2.04 -2.36 23.35
CA LEU A 12 -1.85 -1.09 22.66
C LEU A 12 -1.47 0.04 23.64
N ARG A 13 -2.05 0.04 24.85
CA ARG A 13 -1.64 0.97 25.93
C ARG A 13 -0.20 0.73 26.36
N ASP A 14 0.21 -0.53 26.50
CA ASP A 14 1.55 -0.90 26.98
C ASP A 14 2.68 -0.42 26.05
N ILE A 15 2.40 -0.29 24.74
CA ILE A 15 3.33 0.27 23.75
C ILE A 15 3.20 1.79 23.56
N GLY A 16 2.41 2.45 24.40
CA GLY A 16 2.30 3.91 24.43
C GLY A 16 1.31 4.52 23.43
N ILE A 17 0.39 3.75 22.85
CA ILE A 17 -0.68 4.32 22.01
C ILE A 17 -1.68 5.04 22.91
N SER A 18 -2.05 6.26 22.52
CA SER A 18 -2.97 7.09 23.28
C SER A 18 -4.41 6.54 23.25
N GLN A 19 -5.15 6.78 24.34
CA GLN A 19 -6.48 6.18 24.51
C GLN A 19 -7.49 6.63 23.44
N ASP A 20 -7.37 7.86 22.94
CA ASP A 20 -8.20 8.37 21.86
C ASP A 20 -8.00 7.57 20.56
N ILE A 21 -6.76 7.18 20.24
CA ILE A 21 -6.45 6.32 19.09
C ILE A 21 -6.99 4.92 19.32
N ILE A 22 -6.85 4.37 20.53
CA ILE A 22 -7.37 3.02 20.86
C ILE A 22 -8.90 2.97 20.72
N ASN A 23 -9.62 3.96 21.26
CA ASN A 23 -11.07 4.06 21.13
C ASN A 23 -11.49 4.12 19.65
N GLN A 24 -10.75 4.91 18.87
CA GLN A 24 -10.94 5.03 17.43
C GLN A 24 -10.74 3.71 16.68
N LEU A 25 -9.76 2.90 17.08
CA LEU A 25 -9.50 1.56 16.51
C LEU A 25 -10.60 0.57 16.92
N LEU A 26 -11.01 0.57 18.19
CA LEU A 26 -12.09 -0.28 18.69
C LEU A 26 -13.40 -0.06 17.93
N ILE A 27 -13.81 1.19 17.75
CA ILE A 27 -15.03 1.53 16.99
C ILE A 27 -14.89 1.08 15.53
N ARG A 28 -13.74 1.35 14.90
CA ARG A 28 -13.51 1.00 13.49
C ARG A 28 -13.39 -0.51 13.26
N SER A 29 -13.00 -1.30 14.26
CA SER A 29 -12.92 -2.77 14.16
C SER A 29 -14.26 -3.44 13.83
N GLU A 30 -15.39 -2.78 14.14
CA GLU A 30 -16.74 -3.25 13.81
C GLU A 30 -17.07 -3.17 12.32
N LYS A 31 -16.41 -2.27 11.59
CA LYS A 31 -16.75 -1.93 10.20
C LYS A 31 -15.60 -2.19 9.23
N SER A 32 -14.36 -2.07 9.70
CA SER A 32 -13.17 -2.27 8.91
C SER A 32 -12.65 -3.70 9.10
N LYS A 33 -12.74 -4.51 8.04
CA LYS A 33 -12.09 -5.83 7.99
C LYS A 33 -10.60 -5.74 8.28
N LEU A 34 -9.96 -4.64 7.88
CA LEU A 34 -8.55 -4.42 8.09
C LEU A 34 -8.19 -4.25 9.57
N ILE A 35 -8.92 -3.39 10.27
CA ILE A 35 -8.72 -3.18 11.71
C ILE A 35 -9.07 -4.44 12.49
N LYS A 36 -10.09 -5.17 12.04
CA LYS A 36 -10.43 -6.48 12.60
C LYS A 36 -9.30 -7.49 12.45
N ASN A 37 -8.67 -7.57 11.26
CA ASN A 37 -7.53 -8.45 11.01
C ASN A 37 -6.30 -8.07 11.85
N LEU A 38 -6.02 -6.78 12.03
CA LEU A 38 -4.98 -6.31 12.94
C LEU A 38 -5.23 -6.84 14.36
N PHE A 39 -6.46 -6.71 14.86
CA PHE A 39 -6.82 -7.15 16.21
C PHE A 39 -6.74 -8.68 16.34
N GLU A 40 -7.15 -9.42 15.32
CA GLU A 40 -7.02 -10.88 15.29
C GLU A 40 -5.55 -11.32 15.29
N ASN A 41 -4.69 -10.63 14.56
CA ASN A 41 -3.26 -10.91 14.55
C ASN A 41 -2.59 -10.61 15.90
N ILE A 42 -2.94 -9.50 16.54
CA ILE A 42 -2.49 -9.21 17.92
C ILE A 42 -2.96 -10.31 18.87
N HIS A 43 -4.23 -10.71 18.77
CA HIS A 43 -4.79 -11.72 19.65
C HIS A 43 -4.14 -13.10 19.48
N LYS A 44 -3.81 -13.50 18.25
CA LYS A 44 -3.15 -14.79 17.95
C LYS A 44 -1.71 -14.84 18.44
N ASN A 45 -0.96 -13.76 18.26
CA ASN A 45 0.46 -13.72 18.62
C ASN A 45 0.71 -13.35 20.09
N GLN A 46 -0.34 -12.92 20.81
CA GLN A 46 -0.32 -12.51 22.23
C GLN A 46 0.78 -11.49 22.59
N SER A 47 1.34 -10.85 21.57
CA SER A 47 2.42 -9.90 21.64
C SER A 47 2.25 -8.94 20.46
N ILE A 48 2.50 -7.67 20.71
CA ILE A 48 2.58 -6.68 19.64
C ILE A 48 4.05 -6.54 19.30
N ASN A 49 4.51 -7.28 18.29
CA ASN A 49 5.78 -6.97 17.66
C ASN A 49 5.54 -5.83 16.66
N ILE A 50 6.52 -4.93 16.53
CA ILE A 50 6.51 -3.85 15.52
C ILE A 50 6.21 -4.38 14.12
N ASN A 51 6.64 -5.61 13.81
CA ASN A 51 6.31 -6.29 12.55
C ASN A 51 4.80 -6.43 12.34
N THR A 52 4.01 -6.74 13.36
CA THR A 52 2.55 -6.86 13.27
C THR A 52 1.87 -5.51 12.97
N ILE A 53 2.38 -4.43 13.56
CA ILE A 53 1.92 -3.07 13.27
C ILE A 53 2.30 -2.69 11.84
N VAL A 54 3.55 -2.93 11.44
CA VAL A 54 4.07 -2.62 10.10
C VAL A 54 3.34 -3.39 9.02
N GLU A 55 3.10 -4.69 9.20
CA GLU A 55 2.31 -5.51 8.26
C GLU A 55 0.87 -5.00 8.13
N SER A 56 0.27 -4.54 9.22
CA SER A 56 -1.09 -3.99 9.21
C SER A 56 -1.15 -2.62 8.54
N LEU A 57 -0.12 -1.79 8.70
CA LEU A 57 0.04 -0.51 7.98
C LEU A 57 0.28 -0.75 6.49
N ILE A 58 1.16 -1.69 6.11
CA ILE A 58 1.37 -2.08 4.71
C ILE A 58 0.08 -2.62 4.10
N THR A 59 -0.67 -3.43 4.84
CA THR A 59 -1.97 -3.92 4.38
C THR A 59 -2.96 -2.78 4.20
N ALA A 60 -2.96 -1.77 5.09
CA ALA A 60 -3.82 -0.59 4.96
C ALA A 60 -3.45 0.26 3.75
N ASP A 61 -2.16 0.41 3.51
CA ASP A 61 -1.60 1.15 2.38
C ASP A 61 -1.86 0.44 1.04
N LYS A 62 -1.80 -0.90 1.00
CA LYS A 62 -2.15 -1.71 -0.18
C LYS A 62 -3.59 -1.49 -0.68
N PHE A 63 -4.51 -1.13 0.22
CA PHE A 63 -5.89 -0.80 -0.15
C PHE A 63 -6.10 0.70 -0.42
N SER A 64 -5.06 1.52 -0.25
CA SER A 64 -5.11 2.94 -0.54
C SER A 64 -4.64 3.20 -1.97
N LEU A 65 -5.45 3.93 -2.74
CA LEU A 65 -5.08 4.35 -4.07
C LEU A 65 -3.90 5.33 -3.97
N ILE A 66 -2.75 4.99 -4.56
CA ILE A 66 -1.63 5.93 -4.62
C ILE A 66 -1.82 6.82 -5.84
N SER A 67 -2.17 8.08 -5.60
CA SER A 67 -2.16 9.09 -6.65
C SER A 67 -0.79 9.76 -6.72
N CYS A 68 -0.07 9.58 -7.82
CA CYS A 68 1.22 10.21 -8.04
C CYS A 68 1.34 10.72 -9.48
N ASN A 69 2.18 11.71 -9.73
CA ASN A 69 2.47 12.12 -11.11
C ASN A 69 3.42 11.10 -11.78
N LYS A 70 3.47 11.13 -13.11
CA LYS A 70 4.28 10.19 -13.89
C LYS A 70 5.79 10.23 -13.56
N LYS A 71 6.30 11.41 -13.21
CA LYS A 71 7.70 11.59 -12.76
C LYS A 71 7.98 10.84 -11.46
N THR A 72 7.07 10.91 -10.50
CA THR A 72 7.18 10.18 -9.23
C THR A 72 7.12 8.68 -9.46
N LEU A 73 6.21 8.21 -10.31
CA LEU A 73 6.11 6.79 -10.67
C LEU A 73 7.38 6.27 -11.37
N ALA A 74 7.97 7.06 -12.26
CA ALA A 74 9.25 6.75 -12.90
C ALA A 74 10.38 6.57 -11.87
N LYS A 75 10.45 7.42 -10.84
CA LYS A 75 11.44 7.29 -9.77
C LYS A 75 11.24 6.03 -8.92
N ILE A 76 9.98 5.72 -8.56
CA ILE A 76 9.65 4.54 -7.73
C ILE A 76 9.98 3.25 -8.48
N THR A 77 9.64 3.19 -9.75
CA THR A 77 9.75 1.96 -10.56
C THR A 77 11.12 1.83 -11.23
N GLY A 78 11.89 2.92 -11.33
CA GLY A 78 13.16 2.97 -12.08
C GLY A 78 12.99 2.89 -13.60
N LEU A 79 11.78 3.10 -14.10
CA LEU A 79 11.47 3.10 -15.53
C LEU A 79 11.31 4.53 -16.06
N THR A 80 11.54 4.71 -17.36
CA THR A 80 11.23 5.98 -18.02
C THR A 80 9.73 6.22 -18.12
N GLU A 81 9.32 7.49 -18.15
CA GLU A 81 7.92 7.87 -18.35
C GLU A 81 7.31 7.28 -19.64
N ARG A 82 8.14 7.09 -20.68
CA ARG A 82 7.73 6.48 -21.96
C ARG A 82 7.46 4.98 -21.82
N GLN A 83 8.28 4.25 -21.06
CA GLN A 83 8.06 2.83 -20.78
C GLN A 83 6.76 2.63 -19.99
N ILE A 84 6.52 3.45 -18.97
CA ILE A 84 5.27 3.43 -18.19
C ILE A 84 4.05 3.64 -19.10
N ASP A 85 4.10 4.60 -20.04
CA ASP A 85 3.01 4.84 -20.98
C ASP A 85 2.78 3.65 -21.92
N ASN A 86 3.84 2.99 -22.37
CA ASN A 86 3.75 1.83 -23.26
C ASN A 86 3.11 0.64 -22.53
N GLU A 87 3.57 0.31 -21.32
CA GLU A 87 3.02 -0.81 -20.55
C GLU A 87 1.55 -0.59 -20.17
N ARG A 88 1.20 0.66 -19.83
CA ARG A 88 -0.19 1.04 -19.58
C ARG A 88 -1.06 0.90 -20.83
N ARG A 89 -0.59 1.38 -22.00
CA ARG A 89 -1.34 1.30 -23.27
C ARG A 89 -1.49 -0.14 -23.76
N ALA A 90 -0.50 -0.99 -23.50
CA ALA A 90 -0.55 -2.40 -23.81
C ALA A 90 -1.53 -3.17 -22.89
N GLY A 91 -2.06 -2.54 -21.85
CA GLY A 91 -2.93 -3.20 -20.87
C GLY A 91 -2.17 -4.12 -19.92
N ASN A 92 -0.84 -4.09 -19.94
CA ASN A 92 -0.01 -5.00 -19.17
C ASN A 92 0.00 -4.68 -17.66
N ILE A 93 -0.45 -3.48 -17.28
CA ILE A 93 -0.56 -3.04 -15.88
C ILE A 93 -1.97 -2.49 -15.64
N PRO A 94 -2.95 -3.37 -15.37
CA PRO A 94 -4.36 -2.97 -15.22
C PRO A 94 -4.59 -2.09 -13.98
N TYR A 95 -3.64 -2.08 -13.05
CA TYR A 95 -3.68 -1.37 -11.77
C TYR A 95 -3.12 0.05 -11.83
N ILE A 96 -2.89 0.61 -13.02
CA ILE A 96 -2.52 2.02 -13.20
C ILE A 96 -3.54 2.69 -14.12
N GLN A 97 -4.29 3.66 -13.62
CA GLN A 97 -5.12 4.54 -14.44
C GLN A 97 -4.57 5.96 -14.45
N LEU A 98 -4.89 6.71 -15.50
CA LEU A 98 -4.69 8.15 -15.50
C LEU A 98 -5.98 8.80 -15.04
N SER A 99 -5.93 9.60 -13.97
CA SER A 99 -7.05 10.47 -13.65
C SER A 99 -6.87 11.82 -14.33
N GLY A 100 -7.89 12.20 -15.08
CA GLY A 100 -7.99 13.55 -15.64
C GLY A 100 -8.49 14.51 -14.57
N THR A 101 -7.59 15.25 -13.96
CA THR A 101 -7.87 16.61 -13.49
C THR A 101 -6.56 17.36 -13.52
N THR A 102 -6.59 18.47 -14.23
CA THR A 102 -5.50 19.41 -14.38
C THR A 102 -5.19 19.96 -12.99
N ASP A 103 -4.11 19.49 -12.37
CA ASP A 103 -3.48 20.28 -11.32
C ASP A 103 -3.12 21.64 -11.95
N GLU A 104 -3.04 22.72 -11.17
CA GLU A 104 -2.71 24.08 -11.64
C GLU A 104 -1.40 24.18 -12.47
N LYS A 105 -0.65 23.08 -12.57
CA LYS A 105 0.60 22.88 -13.35
C LYS A 105 0.51 21.85 -14.50
N GLY A 106 -0.68 21.40 -14.91
CA GLY A 106 -0.92 20.74 -16.20
C GLY A 106 -0.53 19.26 -16.37
N GLY A 107 -0.11 18.55 -15.31
CA GLY A 107 0.25 17.13 -15.40
C GLY A 107 -0.93 16.18 -15.15
N ARG A 108 -1.08 15.12 -15.94
CA ARG A 108 -2.00 14.01 -15.62
C ARG A 108 -1.47 13.22 -14.42
N LYS A 109 -2.32 12.93 -13.44
CA LYS A 109 -2.00 12.05 -12.32
C LYS A 109 -2.19 10.59 -12.72
N SER A 110 -1.30 9.74 -12.24
CA SER A 110 -1.42 8.29 -12.27
C SER A 110 -2.04 7.84 -10.94
N ILE A 111 -3.16 7.14 -10.99
CA ILE A 111 -3.76 6.44 -9.87
C ILE A 111 -3.30 4.98 -9.93
N ILE A 112 -2.60 4.56 -8.90
CA ILE A 112 -2.17 3.18 -8.71
C ILE A 112 -3.17 2.50 -7.77
N PHE A 113 -3.81 1.44 -8.25
CA PHE A 113 -4.85 0.70 -7.54
C PHE A 113 -4.28 -0.34 -6.59
N ASP A 114 -3.22 -1.02 -7.01
CA ASP A 114 -2.47 -1.96 -6.19
C ASP A 114 -0.96 -1.73 -6.40
N PRO A 115 -0.29 -1.06 -5.44
CA PRO A 115 1.14 -0.79 -5.54
C PRO A 115 2.01 -2.04 -5.61
N PHE A 116 1.57 -3.14 -4.99
CA PHE A 116 2.33 -4.37 -4.93
C PHE A 116 2.30 -5.11 -6.27
N GLU A 117 1.13 -5.26 -6.88
CA GLU A 117 1.01 -5.88 -8.21
C GLU A 117 1.73 -5.07 -9.30
N VAL A 118 1.69 -3.73 -9.19
CA VAL A 118 2.47 -2.84 -10.05
C VAL A 118 3.97 -3.10 -9.91
N MET A 119 4.48 -3.18 -8.67
CA MET A 119 5.90 -3.43 -8.42
C MET A 119 6.33 -4.82 -8.91
N GLN A 120 5.55 -5.86 -8.62
CA GLN A 120 5.83 -7.22 -9.10
C GLN A 120 5.87 -7.30 -10.63
N TYR A 121 4.93 -6.65 -11.31
CA TYR A 121 4.93 -6.57 -12.77
C TYR A 121 6.24 -5.96 -13.26
N PHE A 122 6.65 -4.82 -12.71
CA PHE A 122 7.87 -4.16 -13.15
C PHE A 122 9.14 -4.96 -12.82
N GLU A 123 9.22 -5.59 -11.64
CA GLU A 123 10.36 -6.45 -11.28
C GLU A 123 10.49 -7.67 -12.18
N LYS A 124 9.36 -8.31 -12.55
CA LYS A 124 9.34 -9.44 -13.47
C LYS A 124 9.81 -9.05 -14.87
N ASN A 125 9.42 -7.87 -15.35
CA ASN A 125 9.77 -7.41 -16.70
C ASN A 125 11.13 -6.70 -16.77
N LYS A 126 11.67 -6.19 -15.65
CA LYS A 126 13.05 -5.71 -15.58
C LYS A 126 14.08 -6.81 -15.90
N ARG A 127 13.79 -8.06 -15.58
CA ARG A 127 14.68 -9.20 -15.89
C ARG A 127 14.76 -9.55 -17.39
N ASN A 128 13.88 -8.97 -18.22
CA ASN A 128 13.86 -9.17 -19.67
C ASN A 128 14.45 -8.01 -20.47
N VAL A 129 15.05 -7.00 -19.80
CA VAL A 129 15.81 -5.96 -20.49
C VAL A 129 17.27 -6.38 -20.45
N GLU A 130 17.68 -7.19 -21.43
CA GLU A 130 19.10 -7.28 -21.78
C GLU A 130 19.60 -5.86 -22.03
N ILE A 131 20.51 -5.39 -21.17
CA ILE A 131 21.26 -4.18 -21.43
C ILE A 131 22.10 -4.50 -22.67
N PRO A 132 21.92 -3.84 -23.82
CA PRO A 132 22.78 -4.07 -24.95
C PRO A 132 24.20 -3.73 -24.52
N SER A 133 25.08 -4.73 -24.52
CA SER A 133 26.51 -4.54 -24.31
C SER A 133 26.98 -3.53 -25.35
N SER A 134 27.38 -2.35 -24.90
CA SER A 134 27.99 -1.35 -25.77
C SER A 134 29.37 -1.87 -26.19
N ASN A 135 29.52 -2.17 -27.48
CA ASN A 135 30.83 -2.31 -28.13
C ASN A 135 31.49 -0.94 -28.28
#